data_AF-A0A6C0H9S0-F1
#
_entry.id   AF-A0A6C0H9S0-F1
#
_cell.length_a   1.000
_cell.length_b   1.000
_cell.length_c   1.000
_cell.angle_alpha   90.00
_cell.angle_beta   90.00
_cell.angle_gamma   90.00
#
_symmetry.space_group_name_H-M   'P 1'
#
loop_
_entity.id
_entity.type
_entity.pdbx_description
1 polymer ?
#
loop_
_entity_poly.entity_id
_entity_poly.type
_entity_poly.pdbx_seq_one_letter_code
_entity_poly.pdbx_strand_id
1 'polypeptide(L)'
;MSTFTSYAICKLYNYPFVNPQYTVEKIYKRSKTMVTNLFIITSESVFLTTNILYPRLDKQPHSLIHSTTNIFLYVLCVELFYYTYHIWIHKNSLYKYIHADHHLSLDVYPFDTFYINFYDYQFLILSLGLPLMIVNLNMFEHILTLYYYLSYSYLTHSKILGDHHHIHHKKFFCNFCLSIPIFDILFGTYYNSNNEKRVI
;
A
#
# COMPACT_ATOMS: atom_id res chain seq x y z
N MET A 1 -3.38 -13.42 6.94
CA MET A 1 -2.19 -14.09 6.38
C MET A 1 -1.06 -13.09 6.12
N SER A 2 -1.28 -12.00 5.37
CA SER A 2 -0.23 -11.00 5.04
C SER A 2 0.51 -10.40 6.23
N THR A 3 -0.17 -10.08 7.34
CA THR A 3 0.49 -9.57 8.57
C THR A 3 1.47 -10.59 9.16
N PHE A 4 1.05 -11.86 9.24
CA PHE A 4 1.88 -12.94 9.77
C PHE A 4 3.08 -13.19 8.86
N THR A 5 2.86 -13.25 7.54
CA THR A 5 3.95 -13.38 6.56
C THR A 5 4.94 -12.23 6.71
N SER A 6 4.46 -10.99 6.78
CA SER A 6 5.31 -9.80 6.89
C SER A 6 6.11 -9.80 8.20
N TYR A 7 5.47 -10.20 9.31
CA TYR A 7 6.15 -10.38 10.60
C TYR A 7 7.22 -11.48 10.54
N ALA A 8 6.91 -12.64 9.93
CA ALA A 8 7.86 -13.74 9.77
C ALA A 8 9.06 -13.34 8.91
N ILE A 9 8.84 -12.59 7.83
CA ILE A 9 9.91 -12.01 7.00
C ILE A 9 10.76 -11.06 7.84
N CYS A 10 10.15 -10.13 8.58
CA CYS A 10 10.90 -9.21 9.45
C CYS A 10 11.77 -9.98 10.47
N LYS A 11 11.21 -11.03 11.09
CA LYS A 11 11.95 -11.89 12.02
C LYS A 11 13.11 -12.62 11.35
N LEU A 12 12.91 -13.14 10.13
CA LEU A 12 13.96 -13.81 9.37
C LEU A 12 15.13 -12.87 9.04
N TYR A 13 14.85 -11.61 8.75
CA TYR A 13 15.84 -10.57 8.44
C TYR A 13 16.34 -9.81 9.68
N ASN A 14 15.98 -10.23 10.89
CA ASN A 14 16.27 -9.51 12.14
C ASN A 14 15.87 -8.02 12.12
N TYR A 15 14.78 -7.69 11.42
CA TYR A 15 14.23 -6.34 11.32
C TYR A 15 13.08 -6.15 12.34
N PRO A 16 13.00 -5.04 13.09
CA PRO A 16 11.90 -4.79 14.01
C PRO A 16 10.58 -4.65 13.26
N PHE A 17 9.53 -5.36 13.67
CA PHE A 17 8.20 -5.14 13.07
C PHE A 17 7.56 -3.84 13.61
N VAL A 18 7.84 -3.51 14.87
CA VAL A 18 7.41 -2.29 15.56
C VAL A 18 8.64 -1.45 15.81
N ASN A 19 8.51 -0.13 15.72
CA ASN A 19 9.60 0.79 16.02
C ASN A 19 10.11 0.58 17.46
N PRO A 20 11.39 0.23 17.66
CA PRO A 20 11.94 -0.08 18.99
C PRO A 20 12.03 1.14 19.91
N GLN A 21 11.90 2.35 19.37
CA GLN A 21 11.92 3.60 20.14
C GLN A 21 10.54 4.03 20.64
N TYR A 22 9.47 3.31 20.28
CA TYR A 22 8.13 3.68 20.74
C TYR A 22 7.93 3.33 22.21
N THR A 23 7.33 4.26 22.94
CA THR A 23 6.82 4.00 24.29
C THR A 23 5.62 3.05 24.25
N VAL A 24 5.39 2.35 25.36
CA VAL A 24 4.22 1.46 25.53
C VAL A 24 2.91 2.23 25.27
N GLU A 25 2.82 3.47 25.74
CA GLU A 25 1.66 4.33 25.50
C GLU A 25 1.44 4.62 24.01
N LYS A 26 2.51 4.93 23.26
CA LYS A 26 2.42 5.17 21.82
C LYS A 26 1.99 3.90 21.07
N ILE A 27 2.53 2.73 21.45
CA ILE A 27 2.11 1.43 20.90
C ILE A 27 0.63 1.18 21.18
N TYR A 28 0.17 1.40 22.42
CA TYR A 28 -1.23 1.22 22.79
C TYR A 28 -2.16 2.13 21.99
N LYS A 29 -1.85 3.42 21.89
CA LYS A 29 -2.65 4.40 21.14
C LYS A 29 -2.75 4.01 19.66
N ARG A 30 -1.62 3.65 19.03
CA ARG A 30 -1.61 3.21 17.62
C ARG A 30 -2.37 1.90 17.42
N SER A 31 -2.19 0.91 18.30
CA SER A 31 -2.96 -0.35 18.27
C SER A 31 -4.46 -0.10 18.38
N LYS A 32 -4.90 0.79 19.28
CA LYS A 32 -6.31 1.15 19.43
C LYS A 32 -6.87 1.73 18.13
N THR A 33 -6.19 2.72 17.54
CA THR A 33 -6.59 3.31 16.24
C THR A 33 -6.63 2.27 15.14
N MET A 34 -5.60 1.41 15.04
CA MET A 34 -5.53 0.33 14.07
C MET A 34 -6.71 -0.63 14.20
N VAL A 35 -7.03 -1.10 15.41
CA VAL A 35 -8.14 -2.04 15.64
C VAL A 35 -9.48 -1.42 15.25
N THR A 36 -9.72 -0.16 15.63
CA THR A 36 -10.96 0.55 15.25
C THR A 36 -11.08 0.69 13.74
N ASN A 37 -10.02 1.12 13.06
CA ASN A 37 -10.03 1.28 11.61
C ASN A 37 -10.19 -0.07 10.91
N LEU A 38 -9.44 -1.09 11.33
CA LEU A 38 -9.44 -2.42 10.74
C LEU A 38 -10.83 -3.06 10.78
N PHE A 39 -11.59 -2.86 11.86
CA PHE A 39 -12.97 -3.35 11.95
C PHE A 39 -13.84 -2.76 10.83
N ILE A 40 -13.85 -1.43 10.71
CA ILE A 40 -14.65 -0.72 9.71
C ILE A 40 -14.23 -1.15 8.29
N ILE A 41 -12.92 -1.11 8.01
CA ILE A 41 -12.34 -1.45 6.71
C ILE A 41 -12.64 -2.89 6.32
N THR A 42 -12.52 -3.83 7.27
CA THR A 42 -12.79 -5.24 6.97
C THR A 42 -14.25 -5.43 6.64
N SER A 43 -15.16 -4.80 7.40
CA SER A 43 -16.60 -4.85 7.10
C SER A 43 -16.94 -4.25 5.74
N GLU A 44 -16.40 -3.08 5.42
CA GLU A 44 -16.60 -2.41 4.12
C GLU A 44 -16.00 -3.23 2.97
N SER A 45 -14.76 -3.72 3.12
CA SER A 45 -14.07 -4.51 2.11
C SER A 45 -14.82 -5.82 1.84
N VAL A 46 -15.33 -6.49 2.88
CA VAL A 46 -16.17 -7.70 2.72
C VAL A 46 -17.46 -7.36 1.99
N PHE A 47 -18.13 -6.26 2.36
CA PHE A 47 -19.36 -5.83 1.71
C PHE A 47 -19.14 -5.50 0.23
N LEU A 48 -18.14 -4.68 -0.10
CA LEU A 48 -17.78 -4.29 -1.46
C LEU A 48 -17.34 -5.50 -2.28
N THR A 49 -16.50 -6.36 -1.71
CA THR A 49 -16.02 -7.54 -2.41
C THR A 49 -17.17 -8.49 -2.71
N THR A 50 -18.06 -8.76 -1.75
CA THR A 50 -19.16 -9.71 -1.94
C THR A 50 -20.21 -9.20 -2.93
N ASN A 51 -20.59 -7.91 -2.83
CA ASN A 51 -21.74 -7.39 -3.58
C ASN A 51 -21.37 -6.71 -4.90
N ILE A 52 -20.13 -6.22 -5.05
CA ILE A 52 -19.72 -5.43 -6.21
C ILE A 52 -18.60 -6.12 -6.98
N LEU A 53 -17.53 -6.54 -6.31
CA LEU A 53 -16.33 -7.02 -6.99
C LEU A 53 -16.45 -8.49 -7.42
N TYR A 54 -16.91 -9.37 -6.52
CA TYR A 54 -17.03 -10.82 -6.78
C TYR A 54 -17.93 -11.15 -7.96
N PRO A 55 -19.11 -10.50 -8.16
CA PRO A 55 -19.92 -10.70 -9.37
C PRO A 55 -19.21 -10.33 -10.69
N ARG A 56 -18.13 -9.54 -10.64
CA ARG A 56 -17.35 -9.13 -11.81
C ARG A 56 -16.12 -9.98 -12.08
N LEU A 57 -15.69 -10.80 -11.12
CA LEU A 57 -14.56 -11.69 -11.34
C LEU A 57 -14.92 -12.72 -12.42
N ASP A 58 -13.95 -13.02 -13.28
CA ASP A 58 -14.11 -14.09 -14.25
C ASP A 58 -14.25 -15.43 -13.50
N LYS A 59 -15.28 -16.19 -13.87
CA LYS A 59 -15.59 -17.49 -13.30
C LYS A 59 -14.76 -18.60 -13.94
N GLN A 60 -14.20 -18.35 -15.11
CA GLN A 60 -13.40 -19.32 -15.83
C GLN A 60 -11.94 -19.29 -15.36
N PRO A 61 -11.28 -20.45 -15.32
CA PRO A 61 -9.85 -20.48 -15.12
C PRO A 61 -9.16 -19.86 -16.32
N HIS A 62 -8.14 -19.05 -16.07
CA HIS A 62 -7.31 -18.47 -17.11
C HIS A 62 -6.09 -19.35 -17.38
N SER A 63 -5.58 -19.29 -18.61
CA SER A 63 -4.26 -19.87 -18.92
C SER A 63 -3.17 -19.07 -18.22
N LEU A 64 -1.99 -19.67 -18.02
CA LEU A 64 -0.86 -19.00 -17.35
C LEU A 64 -0.52 -17.65 -18.01
N ILE A 65 -0.46 -17.60 -19.33
CA ILE A 65 -0.16 -16.37 -20.09
C ILE A 65 -1.22 -15.30 -19.84
N HIS A 66 -2.49 -15.70 -19.87
CA HIS A 66 -3.60 -14.78 -19.63
C HIS A 66 -3.58 -14.26 -18.19
N SER A 67 -3.36 -15.14 -17.20
CA SER A 67 -3.20 -14.76 -15.80
C SER A 67 -2.04 -13.80 -15.58
N THR A 68 -0.86 -14.08 -16.14
CA THR A 68 0.31 -13.20 -16.04
C THR A 68 0.03 -11.83 -16.64
N THR A 69 -0.63 -11.79 -17.82
CA THR A 69 -1.00 -10.55 -18.50
C THR A 69 -1.99 -9.74 -17.64
N ASN A 70 -3.04 -10.38 -17.14
CA ASN A 70 -4.06 -9.73 -16.32
C ASN A 70 -3.49 -9.23 -14.99
N ILE A 71 -2.67 -10.03 -14.30
CA ILE A 71 -1.99 -9.61 -13.07
C ILE A 71 -1.09 -8.40 -13.35
N PHE A 72 -0.32 -8.42 -14.43
CA PHE A 72 0.55 -7.30 -14.80
C PHE A 72 -0.26 -6.02 -15.08
N LEU A 73 -1.32 -6.11 -15.89
CA LEU A 73 -2.21 -4.98 -16.18
C LEU A 73 -2.88 -4.45 -14.91
N TYR A 74 -3.36 -5.34 -14.04
CA TYR A 74 -3.95 -4.98 -12.76
C TYR A 74 -2.96 -4.24 -11.87
N VAL A 75 -1.72 -4.73 -11.77
CA VAL A 75 -0.65 -4.08 -11.01
C VAL A 75 -0.37 -2.68 -11.55
N LEU A 76 -0.27 -2.51 -12.87
CA LEU A 76 -0.11 -1.19 -13.49
C LEU A 76 -1.28 -0.25 -13.16
N CYS A 77 -2.52 -0.73 -13.21
CA CYS A 77 -3.68 0.07 -12.83
C CYS A 77 -3.64 0.47 -11.35
N VAL A 78 -3.39 -0.46 -10.43
CA VAL A 78 -3.31 -0.15 -8.99
C VAL A 78 -2.22 0.90 -8.74
N GLU A 79 -1.02 0.72 -9.29
CA GLU A 79 0.07 1.69 -9.13
C GLU A 79 -0.32 3.06 -9.68
N LEU A 80 -1.07 3.15 -10.78
CA LEU A 80 -1.53 4.41 -11.35
C LEU A 80 -2.53 5.12 -10.44
N PHE A 81 -3.56 4.40 -9.97
CA PHE A 81 -4.57 4.96 -9.07
C PHE A 81 -3.94 5.41 -7.75
N TYR A 82 -3.08 4.58 -7.17
CA TYR A 82 -2.38 4.89 -5.95
C TYR A 82 -1.46 6.10 -6.13
N TYR A 83 -0.62 6.12 -7.17
CA TYR A 83 0.25 7.23 -7.49
C TYR A 83 -0.52 8.54 -7.65
N THR A 84 -1.64 8.51 -8.38
CA THR A 84 -2.48 9.69 -8.64
C THR A 84 -3.07 10.24 -7.36
N TYR A 85 -3.62 9.38 -6.50
CA TYR A 85 -4.12 9.80 -5.20
C TYR A 85 -2.98 10.37 -4.33
N HIS A 86 -1.86 9.67 -4.27
CA HIS A 86 -0.78 9.98 -3.36
C HIS A 86 -0.13 11.32 -3.70
N ILE A 87 0.14 11.59 -4.98
CA ILE A 87 0.65 12.91 -5.41
C ILE A 87 -0.39 14.01 -5.19
N TRP A 88 -1.68 13.72 -5.41
CA TRP A 88 -2.75 14.69 -5.20
C TRP A 88 -2.84 15.09 -3.74
N ILE A 89 -2.87 14.12 -2.80
CA ILE A 89 -3.05 14.43 -1.38
C ILE A 89 -1.86 15.22 -0.82
N HIS A 90 -0.61 14.92 -1.24
CA HIS A 90 0.58 15.68 -0.83
C HIS A 90 0.60 17.13 -1.35
N LYS A 91 -0.09 17.41 -2.46
CA LYS A 91 -0.22 18.78 -3.01
C LYS A 91 -1.47 19.51 -2.52
N ASN A 92 -2.43 18.79 -1.94
CA ASN A 92 -3.72 19.34 -1.55
C ASN A 92 -3.68 19.92 -0.12
N SER A 93 -4.47 20.96 0.15
CA SER A 93 -4.65 21.51 1.50
C SER A 93 -5.20 20.50 2.50
N LEU A 94 -5.88 19.44 2.03
CA LEU A 94 -6.39 18.34 2.84
C LEU A 94 -5.30 17.44 3.43
N TYR A 95 -4.05 17.53 2.96
CA TYR A 95 -2.90 16.78 3.47
C TYR A 95 -2.86 16.74 4.99
N LYS A 96 -2.99 17.92 5.64
CA LYS A 96 -2.88 18.09 7.08
C LYS A 96 -3.91 17.31 7.89
N TYR A 97 -5.03 16.95 7.27
CA TYR A 97 -6.17 16.30 7.94
C TYR A 97 -6.27 14.81 7.61
N ILE A 98 -5.77 14.40 6.44
CA ILE A 98 -5.91 13.04 5.94
C ILE A 98 -4.58 12.29 6.04
N HIS A 99 -3.51 12.84 5.46
CA HIS A 99 -2.29 12.08 5.20
C HIS A 99 -1.11 12.44 6.12
N ALA A 100 -1.13 13.62 6.75
CA ALA A 100 -0.04 14.06 7.63
C ALA A 100 0.21 13.12 8.82
N ASP A 101 -0.84 12.52 9.38
CA ASP A 101 -0.72 11.56 10.49
C ASP A 101 0.13 10.34 10.14
N HIS A 102 0.05 9.90 8.88
CA HIS A 102 0.88 8.82 8.35
C HIS A 102 2.38 9.17 8.41
N HIS A 103 2.71 10.41 8.06
CA HIS A 103 4.06 10.97 8.00
C HIS A 103 4.61 11.46 9.36
N LEU A 104 3.88 11.29 10.46
CA LEU A 104 4.36 11.69 11.79
C LEU A 104 5.60 10.91 12.23
N SER A 105 5.83 9.72 11.70
CA SER A 105 7.02 8.93 11.97
C SER A 105 7.94 8.95 10.74
N LEU A 106 9.05 9.68 10.81
CA LEU A 106 10.03 9.73 9.71
C LEU A 106 10.80 8.41 9.55
N ASP A 107 11.00 7.70 10.65
CA ASP A 107 11.56 6.34 10.67
C ASP A 107 10.41 5.36 10.86
N VAL A 108 9.89 4.89 9.74
CA VAL A 108 8.75 3.99 9.68
C VAL A 108 9.15 2.52 9.85
N TYR A 109 8.21 1.75 10.38
CA TYR A 109 8.31 0.31 10.55
C TYR A 109 7.02 -0.35 10.04
N PRO A 110 7.02 -1.65 9.71
CA PRO A 110 5.84 -2.36 9.20
C PRO A 110 4.54 -2.13 10.00
N PHE A 111 4.62 -2.04 11.33
CA PHE A 111 3.47 -1.74 12.18
C PHE A 111 2.81 -0.37 11.91
N ASP A 112 3.58 0.61 11.41
CA ASP A 112 3.12 1.96 11.12
C ASP A 112 2.20 2.05 9.88
N THR A 113 2.20 1.01 9.03
CA THR A 113 1.32 0.89 7.85
C THR A 113 -0.14 1.19 8.16
N PHE A 114 -0.60 0.81 9.35
CA PHE A 114 -2.00 0.96 9.74
C PHE A 114 -2.32 2.21 10.54
N TYR A 115 -1.31 3.01 10.84
CA TYR A 115 -1.50 4.31 11.45
C TYR A 115 -1.76 5.34 10.34
N ILE A 116 -2.92 5.21 9.70
CA ILE A 116 -3.42 6.11 8.67
C ILE A 116 -4.86 6.52 8.96
N ASN A 117 -5.26 7.64 8.39
CA ASN A 117 -6.61 8.17 8.55
C ASN A 117 -7.64 7.29 7.83
N PHE A 118 -8.89 7.34 8.29
CA PHE A 118 -10.01 6.65 7.65
C PHE A 118 -10.15 6.98 6.16
N TYR A 119 -9.97 8.24 5.75
CA TYR A 119 -10.07 8.62 4.35
C TYR A 119 -8.94 8.02 3.49
N ASP A 120 -7.71 7.96 4.01
CA ASP A 120 -6.59 7.27 3.33
C ASP A 120 -6.94 5.80 3.08
N TYR A 121 -7.61 5.13 4.02
CA TYR A 121 -8.08 3.76 3.81
C TYR A 121 -9.13 3.66 2.71
N GLN A 122 -10.08 4.59 2.63
CA GLN A 122 -11.07 4.59 1.56
C GLN A 122 -10.40 4.70 0.18
N PHE A 123 -9.41 5.59 0.06
CA PHE A 123 -8.65 5.72 -1.18
C PHE A 123 -7.80 4.49 -1.49
N LEU A 124 -7.26 3.82 -0.49
CA LEU A 124 -6.56 2.54 -0.68
C LEU A 124 -7.52 1.45 -1.18
N ILE A 125 -8.70 1.31 -0.58
CA ILE A 125 -9.75 0.38 -1.04
C ILE A 125 -10.12 0.68 -2.49
N LEU A 126 -10.33 1.95 -2.84
CA LEU A 126 -10.64 2.35 -4.21
C LEU A 126 -9.49 2.07 -5.19
N SER A 127 -8.25 2.32 -4.78
CA SER A 127 -7.06 2.06 -5.61
C SER A 127 -6.87 0.58 -5.92
N LEU A 128 -7.31 -0.31 -5.02
CA LEU A 128 -7.31 -1.76 -5.23
C LEU A 128 -8.59 -2.25 -5.95
N GLY A 129 -9.74 -1.64 -5.66
CA GLY A 129 -11.04 -2.07 -6.18
C GLY A 129 -11.34 -1.61 -7.61
N LEU A 130 -11.02 -0.35 -7.96
CA LEU A 130 -11.31 0.22 -9.29
C LEU A 130 -10.60 -0.52 -10.44
N PRO A 131 -9.35 -0.98 -10.31
CA PRO A 131 -8.70 -1.80 -11.33
C PRO A 131 -9.47 -3.07 -11.73
N LEU A 132 -10.28 -3.64 -10.82
CA LEU A 132 -11.15 -4.79 -11.13
C LEU A 132 -12.31 -4.44 -12.07
N MET A 133 -12.59 -3.15 -12.27
CA MET A 133 -13.55 -2.68 -13.28
C MET A 133 -12.94 -2.59 -14.68
N ILE A 134 -11.61 -2.66 -14.77
CA ILE A 134 -10.85 -2.49 -16.01
C ILE A 134 -10.27 -3.84 -16.46
N VAL A 135 -9.78 -4.64 -15.50
CA VAL A 135 -9.11 -5.91 -15.75
C VAL A 135 -9.95 -7.05 -15.20
N ASN A 136 -10.32 -8.00 -16.05
CA ASN A 136 -11.10 -9.17 -15.68
C ASN A 136 -10.20 -10.21 -14.98
N LEU A 137 -10.02 -10.08 -13.68
CA LEU A 137 -9.33 -11.09 -12.88
C LEU A 137 -10.27 -12.26 -12.55
N ASN A 138 -9.72 -13.48 -12.48
CA ASN A 138 -10.39 -14.56 -11.76
C ASN A 138 -10.10 -14.50 -10.25
N MET A 139 -10.78 -15.36 -9.47
CA MET A 139 -10.64 -15.37 -8.01
C MET A 139 -9.20 -15.62 -7.54
N PHE A 140 -8.47 -16.50 -8.21
CA PHE A 140 -7.08 -16.80 -7.84
C PHE A 140 -6.17 -15.58 -8.04
N GLU A 141 -6.26 -14.93 -9.20
CA GLU A 141 -5.49 -13.72 -9.52
C GLU A 141 -5.81 -12.57 -8.56
N HIS A 142 -7.09 -12.41 -8.21
CA HIS A 142 -7.52 -11.40 -7.25
C HIS A 142 -6.96 -11.67 -5.85
N ILE A 143 -7.05 -12.91 -5.33
CA ILE A 143 -6.47 -13.28 -4.03
C ILE A 143 -4.96 -13.05 -4.04
N LEU A 144 -4.27 -13.47 -5.11
CA LEU A 144 -2.83 -13.36 -5.22
C LEU A 144 -2.36 -11.90 -5.23
N THR A 145 -3.01 -11.05 -6.03
CA THR A 145 -2.69 -9.62 -6.11
C THR A 145 -3.04 -8.87 -4.83
N LEU A 146 -4.16 -9.19 -4.19
CA LEU A 146 -4.52 -8.62 -2.89
C LEU A 146 -3.50 -9.04 -1.81
N TYR A 147 -3.11 -10.32 -1.78
CA TYR A 147 -2.10 -10.81 -0.86
C TYR A 147 -0.74 -10.10 -1.07
N TYR A 148 -0.35 -9.90 -2.33
CA TYR A 148 0.84 -9.13 -2.70
C TYR A 148 0.78 -7.72 -2.13
N TYR A 149 -0.25 -6.93 -2.45
CA TYR A 149 -0.34 -5.54 -2.01
C TYR A 149 -0.45 -5.38 -0.51
N LEU A 150 -1.21 -6.25 0.16
CA LEU A 150 -1.30 -6.22 1.62
C LEU A 150 0.05 -6.53 2.26
N SER A 151 0.78 -7.54 1.78
CA SER A 151 2.09 -7.90 2.32
C SER A 151 3.15 -6.82 2.01
N TYR A 152 3.13 -6.31 0.78
CA TYR A 152 4.03 -5.26 0.33
C TYR A 152 3.82 -3.97 1.13
N SER A 153 2.58 -3.60 1.43
CA SER A 153 2.26 -2.41 2.23
C SER A 153 2.90 -2.45 3.61
N TYR A 154 3.03 -3.61 4.26
CA TYR A 154 3.85 -3.75 5.47
C TYR A 154 5.34 -3.60 5.18
N LEU A 155 5.83 -4.38 4.22
CA LEU A 155 7.25 -4.54 4.00
C LEU A 155 7.91 -3.28 3.41
N THR A 156 7.17 -2.43 2.70
CA THR A 156 7.67 -1.13 2.20
C THR A 156 7.95 -0.14 3.34
N HIS A 157 7.30 -0.29 4.50
CA HIS A 157 7.68 0.44 5.73
C HIS A 157 8.88 -0.20 6.45
N SER A 158 9.45 -1.29 5.92
CA SER A 158 10.77 -1.76 6.31
C SER A 158 11.81 -1.40 5.26
N LYS A 159 13.09 -1.49 5.60
CA LYS A 159 14.18 -1.36 4.64
C LYS A 159 14.53 -2.68 3.93
N ILE A 160 13.76 -3.75 4.15
CA ILE A 160 14.04 -5.08 3.59
C ILE A 160 13.88 -5.07 2.06
N LEU A 161 12.87 -4.37 1.56
CA LEU A 161 12.59 -4.28 0.12
C LEU A 161 13.30 -3.10 -0.57
N GLY A 162 13.90 -2.20 0.22
CA GLY A 162 14.55 -0.98 -0.24
C GLY A 162 14.13 0.25 0.56
N ASP A 163 14.75 1.38 0.27
CA ASP A 163 14.51 2.65 0.98
C ASP A 163 13.44 3.54 0.28
N HIS A 164 12.77 3.06 -0.77
CA HIS A 164 11.85 3.88 -1.60
C HIS A 164 10.83 4.66 -0.77
N HIS A 165 10.06 3.94 0.07
CA HIS A 165 9.03 4.53 0.91
C HIS A 165 9.60 5.23 2.16
N HIS A 166 10.74 4.75 2.68
CA HIS A 166 11.48 5.46 3.74
C HIS A 166 11.94 6.85 3.28
N ILE A 167 12.43 6.95 2.05
CA ILE A 167 12.77 8.23 1.43
C ILE A 167 11.53 9.10 1.28
N HIS A 168 10.40 8.53 0.84
CA HIS A 168 9.13 9.26 0.73
C HIS A 168 8.71 9.88 2.08
N HIS A 169 8.76 9.10 3.17
CA HIS A 169 8.50 9.57 4.55
C HIS A 169 9.46 10.64 5.04
N LYS A 170 10.62 10.83 4.38
CA LYS A 170 11.59 11.91 4.69
C LYS A 170 11.51 13.06 3.71
N LYS A 171 11.01 12.80 2.50
CA LYS A 171 10.94 13.71 1.36
C LYS A 171 9.56 13.59 0.73
N PHE A 172 8.62 14.37 1.25
CA PHE A 172 7.21 14.36 0.88
C PHE A 172 6.89 14.77 -0.58
N PHE A 173 7.90 14.92 -1.44
CA PHE A 173 7.76 15.37 -2.83
C PHE A 173 8.20 14.33 -3.87
N CYS A 174 8.56 13.11 -3.47
CA CYS A 174 9.03 12.04 -4.36
C CYS A 174 8.55 10.66 -3.90
N ASN A 175 8.70 9.65 -4.76
CA ASN A 175 8.46 8.24 -4.46
C ASN A 175 7.01 7.95 -4.04
N PHE A 176 6.06 8.33 -4.89
CA PHE A 176 4.62 8.22 -4.62
C PHE A 176 4.02 6.84 -4.97
N CYS A 177 4.65 6.04 -5.82
CA CYS A 177 4.23 4.66 -6.10
C CYS A 177 4.35 3.80 -4.85
N LEU A 178 3.47 2.80 -4.74
CA LEU A 178 3.43 1.92 -3.57
C LEU A 178 4.52 0.85 -3.66
N SER A 179 4.57 0.13 -4.78
CA SER A 179 5.44 -1.06 -4.94
C SER A 179 6.43 -0.99 -6.09
N ILE A 180 5.99 -0.53 -7.25
CA ILE A 180 6.83 -0.43 -8.45
C ILE A 180 6.89 1.04 -8.85
N PRO A 181 8.07 1.69 -8.87
CA PRO A 181 8.21 3.12 -9.11
C PRO A 181 8.02 3.52 -10.59
N ILE A 182 7.16 2.83 -11.34
CA ILE A 182 6.99 3.05 -12.77
C ILE A 182 6.46 4.46 -13.06
N PHE A 183 5.43 4.92 -12.33
CA PHE A 183 4.89 6.26 -12.53
C PHE A 183 5.79 7.32 -11.92
N ASP A 184 6.50 7.01 -10.83
CA ASP A 184 7.53 7.90 -10.32
C ASP A 184 8.63 8.18 -11.35
N ILE A 185 9.08 7.15 -12.07
CA ILE A 185 10.09 7.28 -13.12
C ILE A 185 9.50 8.05 -14.32
N LEU A 186 8.30 7.66 -14.79
CA LEU A 186 7.67 8.28 -15.95
C LEU A 186 7.35 9.77 -15.77
N PHE A 187 7.03 10.19 -14.54
CA PHE A 187 6.65 11.57 -14.24
C PHE A 187 7.74 12.35 -13.48
N GLY A 188 8.96 11.80 -13.38
CA GLY A 188 10.10 12.50 -12.78
C GLY A 188 9.98 12.77 -11.28
N THR A 189 9.22 11.95 -10.56
CA THR A 189 9.09 11.99 -9.09
C THR A 189 9.86 10.88 -8.37
N TYR A 190 10.64 10.07 -9.10
CA TYR A 190 11.52 9.07 -8.51
C TYR A 190 12.79 9.70 -7.89
N TYR A 191 13.12 9.28 -6.68
CA TYR A 191 14.32 9.66 -5.96
C TYR A 191 15.00 8.44 -5.35
N ASN A 192 16.32 8.31 -5.57
CA ASN A 192 17.17 7.29 -4.97
C ASN A 192 18.29 7.97 -4.16
N SER A 193 18.55 7.51 -2.95
CA SER A 193 19.64 8.03 -2.09
C SER A 193 21.03 7.93 -2.73
N ASN A 194 21.25 6.95 -3.61
CA ASN A 194 22.54 6.73 -4.27
C ASN A 194 22.76 7.61 -5.52
N ASN A 195 21.71 8.25 -6.03
CA ASN A 195 21.78 9.18 -7.16
C ASN A 195 21.16 10.50 -6.74
N GLU A 196 21.97 11.46 -6.27
CA GLU A 196 21.55 12.82 -5.90
C GLU A 196 20.89 13.63 -7.05
N LYS A 197 20.69 13.03 -8.22
CA LYS A 197 20.01 13.63 -9.36
C LYS A 197 18.59 13.07 -9.44
N ARG A 198 17.59 13.97 -9.44
CA ARG A 198 16.27 13.66 -9.98
C ARG A 198 16.47 13.05 -11.37
N VAL A 199 15.86 11.90 -11.62
CA VAL A 199 15.67 11.42 -12.99
C VAL A 199 14.61 12.36 -13.57
N ILE A 200 15.08 13.37 -14.31
CA ILE A 200 14.24 14.33 -15.04
C ILE A 200 13.88 13.71 -16.39
#